data_AF-A0A2M7IK84-F1
#
_entry.id   AF-A0A2M7IK84-F1
#
_cell.length_a   1.000
_cell.length_b   1.000
_cell.length_c   1.000
_cell.angle_alpha   90.00
_cell.angle_beta   90.00
_cell.angle_gamma   90.00
#
_symmetry.space_group_name_H-M   'P 1'
#
loop_
_entity.id
_entity.type
_entity.pdbx_description
1 polymer ?
#
loop_
_entity_poly.entity_id
_entity_poly.type
_entity_poly.pdbx_seq_one_letter_code
_entity_poly.pdbx_strand_id
1 'polypeptide(L)'
;SSSLALRSARATDEILKQARKRKIYLDDGWRKSPVVPPDTDIKKVGYIAGSCPKAEKTAATILNLPTHINIFQKDAQKIINFLKNYGS
;
A
#
# COMPACT_ATOMS: atom_id res chain seq x y z
N SER A 1 0.95 8.61 -19.04
CA SER A 1 1.47 8.40 -17.67
C SER A 1 0.43 8.31 -16.57
N SER A 2 -0.62 9.16 -16.53
CA SER A 2 -1.63 9.18 -15.45
C SER A 2 -2.51 7.92 -15.37
N SER A 3 -2.93 7.37 -16.51
CA SER A 3 -3.80 6.18 -16.60
C SER A 3 -3.17 4.91 -15.99
N LEU A 4 -1.86 4.71 -16.17
CA LEU A 4 -1.15 3.54 -15.65
C LEU A 4 -1.02 3.57 -14.12
N ALA A 5 -0.76 4.76 -13.56
CA ALA A 5 -0.66 4.96 -12.12
C ALA A 5 -2.01 4.71 -11.42
N LEU A 6 -3.11 5.20 -12.00
CA LEU A 6 -4.47 4.94 -11.50
C LEU A 6 -4.84 3.45 -11.55
N ARG A 7 -4.47 2.76 -12.64
CA ARG A 7 -4.66 1.30 -12.74
C ARG A 7 -3.88 0.55 -11.67
N SER A 8 -2.63 0.92 -11.44
CA SER A 8 -1.76 0.29 -10.44
C SER A 8 -2.26 0.51 -9.02
N ALA A 9 -2.74 1.72 -8.70
CA ALA A 9 -3.35 2.04 -7.42
C ALA A 9 -4.62 1.20 -7.17
N ARG A 10 -5.49 1.07 -8.18
CA ARG A 10 -6.69 0.23 -8.11
C ARG A 10 -6.34 -1.26 -7.92
N ALA A 11 -5.32 -1.75 -8.62
CA ALA A 11 -4.83 -3.11 -8.44
C ALA A 11 -4.34 -3.35 -7.00
N THR A 12 -3.61 -2.38 -6.43
CA THR A 12 -3.14 -2.46 -5.05
C THR A 12 -4.30 -2.51 -4.05
N ASP A 13 -5.34 -1.71 -4.26
CA ASP A 13 -6.53 -1.70 -3.41
C ASP A 13 -7.29 -3.04 -3.46
N GLU A 14 -7.38 -3.68 -4.63
CA GLU A 14 -7.94 -5.02 -4.75
C GLU A 14 -7.07 -6.08 -4.06
N ILE A 15 -5.74 -6.00 -4.16
CA ILE A 15 -4.83 -6.89 -3.41
C ILE A 15 -5.09 -6.76 -1.91
N LEU A 16 -5.14 -5.54 -1.37
CA LEU A 16 -5.41 -5.30 0.06
C LEU A 16 -6.76 -5.86 0.51
N LYS A 17 -7.79 -5.72 -0.32
CA LYS A 17 -9.12 -6.26 -0.06
C LYS A 17 -9.12 -7.79 -0.03
N GLN A 18 -8.42 -8.46 -0.95
CA GLN A 18 -8.32 -9.92 -0.98
C GLN A 18 -7.44 -10.45 0.17
N ALA A 19 -6.38 -9.73 0.53
CA ALA A 19 -5.53 -10.04 1.68
C ALA A 19 -6.36 -10.02 2.97
N ARG A 20 -7.15 -8.97 3.19
CA ARG A 20 -8.01 -8.79 4.38
C ARG A 20 -9.01 -9.92 4.54
N LYS A 21 -9.66 -10.38 3.45
CA LYS A 21 -10.57 -11.54 3.48
C LYS A 21 -9.90 -12.83 3.99
N ARG A 22 -8.58 -12.94 3.82
CA ARG A 22 -7.75 -14.08 4.25
C ARG A 22 -7.04 -13.86 5.58
N LYS A 23 -7.40 -12.79 6.31
CA LYS A 23 -6.73 -12.35 7.54
C LYS A 23 -5.23 -12.10 7.33
N ILE A 24 -4.88 -11.48 6.20
CA ILE A 24 -3.54 -10.98 5.90
C ILE A 24 -3.65 -9.45 5.85
N TYR A 25 -2.94 -8.76 6.73
CA TYR A 25 -2.98 -7.31 6.85
C TYR A 25 -1.69 -6.74 6.25
N LEU A 26 -1.82 -6.05 5.11
CA LEU A 26 -0.70 -5.47 4.35
C LEU A 26 -0.78 -3.94 4.22
N ASP A 27 -1.66 -3.34 5.03
CA ASP A 27 -1.86 -1.90 5.13
C ASP A 27 -1.83 -1.52 6.61
N ASP A 28 -0.92 -0.61 6.93
CA ASP A 28 -0.61 -0.11 8.27
C ASP A 28 -0.75 1.42 8.35
N GLY A 29 -1.34 2.06 7.33
CA GLY A 29 -1.60 3.51 7.30
C GLY A 29 -0.58 4.35 6.54
N TRP A 30 0.47 3.76 5.97
CA TRP A 30 1.50 4.50 5.20
C TRP A 30 1.15 4.72 3.71
N ARG A 31 -0.10 4.50 3.33
CA ARG A 31 -0.60 4.60 1.94
C ARG A 31 -1.49 5.82 1.72
N LYS A 32 -1.95 6.00 0.49
CA LYS A 32 -2.96 6.98 0.03
C LYS A 32 -2.52 8.44 0.03
N SER A 33 -1.59 8.84 0.89
CA SER A 33 -1.03 10.19 0.93
C SER A 33 0.50 10.15 1.03
N PRO A 34 1.21 11.04 0.32
CA PRO A 34 2.66 11.22 0.50
C PRO A 34 3.01 11.83 1.87
N VAL A 35 2.03 12.42 2.57
CA VAL A 35 2.15 12.92 3.94
C VAL A 35 1.15 12.17 4.81
N VAL A 36 1.65 11.44 5.80
CA VAL A 36 0.84 10.57 6.67
C VAL A 36 0.61 11.23 8.05
N PRO A 37 -0.51 10.92 8.74
CA PRO A 37 -1.56 9.99 8.32
C PRO A 37 -2.41 10.52 7.16
N PRO A 38 -3.14 9.67 6.40
CA PRO A 38 -3.79 10.06 5.15
C PRO A 38 -4.89 11.12 5.28
N ASP A 39 -5.40 11.32 6.48
CA ASP A 39 -6.35 12.36 6.88
C ASP A 39 -5.68 13.72 7.19
N THR A 40 -4.35 13.81 7.08
CA THR A 40 -3.62 15.08 7.20
C THR A 40 -4.06 16.07 6.15
N ASP A 41 -4.35 17.30 6.59
CA ASP A 41 -4.56 18.43 5.68
C ASP A 41 -3.21 18.84 5.05
N ILE A 42 -2.91 18.23 3.91
CA ILE A 42 -1.63 18.41 3.21
C ILE A 42 -1.39 19.87 2.78
N LYS A 43 -2.45 20.68 2.65
CA LYS A 43 -2.32 22.11 2.32
C LYS A 43 -1.80 22.90 3.52
N LYS A 44 -2.26 22.59 4.73
CA LYS A 44 -1.81 23.27 5.97
C LYS A 44 -0.34 23.01 6.29
N VAL A 45 0.19 21.86 5.88
CA VAL A 45 1.62 21.53 6.03
C VAL A 45 2.46 22.02 4.83
N GLY A 46 1.85 22.75 3.89
CA GLY A 46 2.55 23.35 2.75
C GLY A 46 2.93 22.37 1.64
N TYR A 47 2.37 21.16 1.62
CA TYR A 47 2.63 20.20 0.55
C TYR A 47 1.89 20.61 -0.73
N ILE A 48 2.60 20.61 -1.86
CA ILE A 48 2.06 20.97 -3.18
C ILE A 48 1.80 19.69 -3.98
N ALA A 49 0.57 19.43 -4.39
CA ALA A 49 0.23 18.27 -5.21
C ALA A 49 1.02 18.27 -6.53
N GLY A 50 1.61 17.12 -6.88
CA GLY A 50 2.46 16.96 -8.06
C GLY A 50 3.92 17.37 -7.83
N SER A 51 4.27 17.94 -6.67
CA SER A 51 5.66 18.34 -6.38
C SER A 51 6.57 17.15 -6.11
N CYS A 52 6.04 16.03 -5.60
CA CYS A 52 6.78 14.80 -5.36
C CYS A 52 6.12 13.59 -6.03
N PRO A 53 6.16 13.51 -7.37
CA PRO A 53 5.42 12.49 -8.12
C PRO A 53 5.87 11.06 -7.80
N LYS A 54 7.13 10.88 -7.37
CA LYS A 54 7.64 9.58 -6.90
C LYS A 54 6.98 9.19 -5.58
N ALA A 55 6.92 10.09 -4.60
CA ALA A 55 6.27 9.81 -3.31
C ALA A 55 4.76 9.56 -3.49
N GLU A 56 4.08 10.36 -4.31
CA GLU A 56 2.66 10.20 -4.61
C GLU A 56 2.36 8.85 -5.27
N LYS A 57 3.18 8.45 -6.25
CA LYS A 57 3.06 7.14 -6.89
C LYS A 57 3.30 6.02 -5.87
N THR A 58 4.36 6.12 -5.08
CA THR A 58 4.71 5.13 -4.06
C THR A 58 3.60 4.97 -3.02
N ALA A 59 3.12 6.06 -2.42
CA ALA A 59 2.01 6.04 -1.46
C ALA A 59 0.73 5.42 -2.05
N ALA A 60 0.52 5.53 -3.36
CA ALA A 60 -0.59 4.92 -4.06
C ALA A 60 -0.41 3.42 -4.37
N THR A 61 0.81 2.85 -4.33
CA THR A 61 1.08 1.47 -4.80
C THR A 61 1.86 0.55 -3.85
N ILE A 62 2.45 1.05 -2.76
CA ILE A 62 3.18 0.21 -1.79
C ILE A 62 2.29 -0.77 -1.02
N LEU A 63 2.85 -1.89 -0.58
CA LEU A 63 2.25 -2.82 0.39
C LEU A 63 3.24 -3.00 1.52
N ASN A 64 2.77 -3.10 2.76
CA ASN A 64 3.63 -3.28 3.91
C ASN A 64 3.58 -4.72 4.40
N LEU A 65 4.73 -5.39 4.38
CA LEU A 65 4.85 -6.77 4.87
C LEU A 65 5.01 -6.73 6.39
N PRO A 66 4.30 -7.58 7.15
CA PRO A 66 4.44 -7.61 8.59
C PRO A 66 5.82 -8.17 8.96
N THR A 67 6.54 -7.44 9.81
CA THR A 67 7.89 -7.77 10.28
C THR A 67 8.01 -7.84 11.80
N HIS A 68 6.88 -7.80 12.52
CA HIS A 68 6.87 -7.86 13.98
C HIS A 68 7.28 -9.26 14.49
N ILE A 69 7.69 -9.33 15.76
CA ILE A 69 8.22 -10.52 16.44
C ILE A 69 7.32 -11.77 16.43
N ASN A 70 6.04 -11.62 16.06
CA ASN A 70 5.05 -12.70 16.04
C ASN A 70 4.76 -13.20 14.61
N ILE A 71 5.59 -12.85 13.63
CA ILE A 71 5.54 -13.43 12.29
C ILE A 71 6.44 -14.65 12.24
N PHE A 72 5.83 -15.82 12.09
CA PHE A 72 6.55 -17.07 11.92
C PHE A 72 6.73 -17.40 10.44
N GLN A 73 7.63 -18.35 10.13
CA GLN A 73 7.88 -18.79 8.75
C GLN A 73 6.61 -19.23 8.02
N LYS A 74 5.66 -19.86 8.71
CA LYS A 74 4.35 -20.24 8.15
C LYS A 74 3.50 -19.02 7.74
N ASP A 75 3.57 -17.93 8.49
CA ASP A 75 2.83 -16.69 8.20
C ASP A 75 3.46 -15.99 7.00
N ALA A 76 4.79 -15.90 6.97
CA ALA A 76 5.55 -15.41 5.82
C ALA A 76 5.24 -16.23 4.56
N GLN A 77 5.21 -17.56 4.66
CA GLN A 77 4.87 -18.43 3.53
C GLN A 77 3.44 -18.23 3.05
N LYS A 78 2.47 -18.03 3.96
CA LYS A 78 1.09 -17.68 3.63
C LYS A 78 1.02 -16.36 2.86
N ILE A 79 1.78 -15.35 3.26
CA ILE A 79 1.88 -14.06 2.57
C ILE A 79 2.50 -14.20 1.18
N ILE A 80 3.60 -14.95 1.06
CA ILE A 80 4.25 -15.23 -0.24
C ILE A 80 3.27 -15.93 -1.19
N ASN A 81 2.59 -16.98 -0.73
CA ASN A 81 1.62 -17.72 -1.55
C ASN A 81 0.45 -16.83 -1.96
N PHE A 82 0.02 -15.91 -1.10
CA PHE A 82 -0.97 -14.91 -1.44
C PHE A 82 -0.45 -13.98 -2.55
N LEU A 83 0.72 -13.38 -2.39
CA LEU A 83 1.27 -12.42 -3.35
C LEU A 83 1.57 -13.05 -4.71
N LYS A 84 2.00 -14.32 -4.78
CA LYS A 84 2.20 -15.03 -6.04
C LYS A 84 0.92 -15.19 -6.88
N ASN A 85 -0.25 -15.19 -6.23
CA ASN A 85 -1.54 -15.36 -6.91
C ASN A 85 -2.26 -14.03 -7.21
N TYR A 86 -1.82 -12.92 -6.62
CA TYR A 86 -2.54 -11.63 -6.65
C TYR A 86 -1.65 -10.42 -6.99
N GLY A 87 -0.33 -10.54 -6.88
CA GLY A 87 0.65 -9.46 -7.06
C GLY A 87 1.43 -9.49 -8.37
N SER A 88 1.07 -10.41 -9.28
CA SER A 88 1.63 -10.55 -10.64
C SER A 88 0.75 -9.88 -11.69
#